data_AF-A0A3P6AYW5-F1
#
_entry.id   AF-A0A3P6AYW5-F1
#
_cell.length_a   1.000
_cell.length_b   1.000
_cell.length_c   1.000
_cell.angle_alpha   90.00
_cell.angle_beta   90.00
_cell.angle_gamma   90.00
#
_symmetry.space_group_name_H-M   'P 1'
#
loop_
_entity.id
_entity.type
_entity.pdbx_description
1 polymer ?
#
loop_
_entity_poly.entity_id
_entity_poly.type
_entity_poly.pdbx_seq_one_letter_code
_entity_poly.pdbx_strand_id
1 'polypeptide(L)'
;MVNQAKIARYRHLVFHILEFLQKHQLYPDEQILKFKIELLNKTNKSLHHTEDAPQGIIIYGGRAAPLVTFLLNPNAVQELRGDKQYNLQMLKERYQVVFWWPFTQHKLVHEETVTVIDSRYGENFSVYKGSGNDSITQQFDACASWWTQGPDPAFQAELAREMAYTAARFGHVMFPENVYEPALKCDELLIDGVGKGWASRVYFSDNGSTAIEIALKMAFRKFCVDHETLLEFSEGRDEKKHIVVKVYNHFASGSYHGDTLGTMEAQAPSPYTGFLQQPWYTGRGLFLDPPTGFLSNGAWNLSLPEFFAEIAPEEYGTFSTRDEIFDKSRDTSTLATTYSAYVSKQLQEYSGNTQSAHIQTTILLRWLIVSAVIHGAGGMHMVDLLFQRVLVNECRNRKIPVIFD
;
A
#
# COMPACT_ATOMS: atom_id res chain seq x y z
N MET A 1 -40.85 22.31 27.96
CA MET A 1 -39.93 21.60 28.87
C MET A 1 -39.64 20.22 28.29
N VAL A 2 -38.56 20.11 27.51
CA VAL A 2 -38.09 18.83 26.96
C VAL A 2 -37.13 18.22 27.97
N ASN A 3 -37.38 16.96 28.31
CA ASN A 3 -36.74 16.21 29.40
C ASN A 3 -35.20 16.27 29.33
N GLN A 4 -34.55 16.89 30.33
CA GLN A 4 -33.10 17.13 30.39
C GLN A 4 -32.25 15.84 30.29
N ALA A 5 -32.84 14.69 30.63
CA ALA A 5 -32.20 13.38 30.50
C ALA A 5 -32.04 12.90 29.04
N LYS A 6 -32.89 13.34 28.10
CA LYS A 6 -32.77 12.96 26.68
C LYS A 6 -31.68 13.75 25.94
N ILE A 7 -31.42 15.00 26.34
CA ILE A 7 -30.36 15.83 25.72
C ILE A 7 -28.96 15.29 26.05
N ALA A 8 -28.78 14.62 27.19
CA ALA A 8 -27.51 13.99 27.58
C ALA A 8 -27.06 12.87 26.64
N ARG A 9 -27.99 12.15 26.02
CA ARG A 9 -27.72 10.98 25.16
C ARG A 9 -27.29 11.34 23.74
N TYR A 10 -27.50 12.58 23.30
CA TYR A 10 -27.24 13.04 21.93
C TYR A 10 -26.28 14.26 21.89
N ARG A 11 -25.47 14.50 22.93
CA ARG A 11 -24.61 15.71 23.03
C ARG A 11 -23.50 15.78 21.97
N HIS A 12 -23.08 14.66 21.40
CA HIS A 12 -22.16 14.62 20.25
C HIS A 12 -22.81 15.19 18.97
N LEU A 13 -24.13 15.01 18.79
CA LEU A 13 -24.88 15.66 17.71
C LEU A 13 -25.02 17.18 17.93
N VAL A 14 -25.07 17.64 19.18
CA VAL A 14 -25.20 19.08 19.50
C VAL A 14 -23.97 19.86 19.07
N PHE A 15 -22.77 19.26 19.13
CA PHE A 15 -21.55 19.92 18.65
C PHE A 15 -21.55 20.10 17.13
N HIS A 16 -21.96 19.07 16.39
CA HIS A 16 -22.13 19.15 14.94
C HIS A 16 -23.24 20.13 14.51
N ILE A 17 -24.33 20.24 15.29
CA ILE A 17 -25.36 21.26 15.07
C ILE A 17 -24.78 22.67 15.30
N LEU A 18 -23.99 22.88 16.34
CA LEU A 18 -23.34 24.17 16.59
C LEU A 18 -22.30 24.51 15.50
N GLU A 19 -21.58 23.53 14.95
CA GLU A 19 -20.71 23.72 13.79
C GLU A 19 -21.48 24.01 12.50
N PHE A 20 -22.62 23.34 12.29
CA PHE A 20 -23.52 23.64 11.18
C PHE A 20 -24.05 25.09 11.26
N LEU A 21 -24.56 25.49 12.44
CA LEU A 21 -25.04 26.86 12.67
C LEU A 21 -23.94 27.91 12.47
N GLN A 22 -22.69 27.57 12.80
CA GLN A 22 -21.52 28.42 12.62
C GLN A 22 -21.13 28.54 11.15
N LYS A 23 -21.03 27.41 10.45
CA LYS A 23 -20.70 27.34 9.02
C LYS A 23 -21.71 28.10 8.16
N HIS A 24 -22.98 28.12 8.56
CA HIS A 24 -24.05 28.82 7.87
C HIS A 24 -24.35 30.23 8.43
N GLN A 25 -23.55 30.72 9.38
CA GLN A 25 -23.67 32.07 9.99
C GLN A 25 -25.08 32.39 10.50
N LEU A 26 -25.82 31.38 10.96
CA LEU A 26 -27.21 31.53 11.41
C LEU A 26 -27.30 32.22 12.78
N TYR A 27 -26.18 32.25 13.51
CA TYR A 27 -26.00 32.99 14.76
C TYR A 27 -24.60 33.61 14.79
N PRO A 28 -24.39 34.71 15.54
CA PRO A 28 -23.06 35.29 15.76
C PRO A 28 -22.09 34.27 16.35
N ASP A 29 -20.85 34.26 15.86
CA ASP A 29 -19.80 33.33 16.29
C ASP A 29 -19.57 33.36 17.80
N GLU A 30 -19.64 34.54 18.42
CA GLU A 30 -19.49 34.73 19.86
C GLU A 30 -20.57 33.97 20.65
N GLN A 31 -21.79 33.93 20.11
CA GLN A 31 -22.92 33.27 20.75
C GLN A 31 -22.81 31.74 20.62
N ILE A 32 -22.39 31.25 19.46
CA ILE A 32 -22.11 29.82 19.23
C ILE A 32 -20.94 29.36 20.12
N LEU A 33 -19.89 30.16 20.23
CA LEU A 33 -18.73 29.89 21.08
C LEU A 33 -19.16 29.81 22.55
N LYS A 34 -20.00 30.74 23.02
CA LYS A 34 -20.56 30.72 24.38
C LYS A 34 -21.36 29.44 24.65
N PHE A 35 -22.16 28.98 23.68
CA PHE A 35 -22.89 27.71 23.81
C PHE A 35 -21.98 26.48 23.81
N LYS A 36 -20.92 26.46 22.99
CA LYS A 36 -19.91 25.39 23.00
C LYS A 36 -19.22 25.31 24.37
N ILE A 37 -18.85 26.46 24.94
CA ILE A 37 -18.25 26.56 26.29
C ILE A 37 -19.22 26.05 27.37
N GLU A 38 -20.49 26.43 27.30
CA GLU A 38 -21.50 26.03 28.29
C GLU A 38 -21.82 24.51 28.22
N LEU A 39 -21.81 23.95 27.00
CA LEU A 39 -21.94 22.51 26.77
C LEU A 39 -20.78 21.74 27.41
N LEU A 40 -19.55 22.22 27.21
CA LEU A 40 -18.33 21.64 27.78
C LEU A 40 -18.28 21.75 29.32
N ASN A 41 -18.77 22.85 29.90
CA ASN A 41 -18.82 23.02 31.35
C ASN A 41 -19.77 22.05 32.06
N LYS A 42 -20.81 21.54 31.36
CA LYS A 42 -21.79 20.58 31.92
C LYS A 42 -21.35 19.11 31.82
N THR A 43 -20.14 18.84 31.34
CA THR A 43 -19.61 17.47 31.11
C THR A 43 -19.00 16.83 32.36
N ASN A 44 -18.68 17.60 33.40
CA ASN A 44 -17.84 17.17 34.53
C ASN A 44 -18.55 16.46 35.69
N LYS A 45 -19.83 16.09 35.61
CA LYS A 45 -20.59 15.61 36.80
C LYS A 45 -21.15 14.18 36.76
N SER A 46 -20.98 13.36 35.72
CA SER A 46 -21.66 12.03 35.73
C SER A 46 -21.00 10.88 34.95
N LEU A 47 -19.68 10.89 34.73
CA LEU A 47 -18.97 9.77 34.09
C LEU A 47 -18.00 9.12 35.09
N HIS A 48 -18.56 8.53 36.14
CA HIS A 48 -17.82 7.66 37.03
C HIS A 48 -18.66 6.41 37.19
N HIS A 49 -18.23 5.30 36.55
CA HIS A 49 -18.48 3.88 36.85
C HIS A 49 -18.32 3.08 35.54
N THR A 50 -17.07 2.86 35.13
CA THR A 50 -16.71 1.78 34.20
C THR A 50 -15.49 1.09 34.81
N GLU A 51 -15.67 -0.16 35.22
CA GLU A 51 -14.74 -0.96 36.01
C GLU A 51 -13.50 -1.46 35.22
N ASP A 52 -13.33 -1.02 33.96
CA ASP A 52 -12.31 -1.55 33.04
C ASP A 52 -11.07 -0.66 32.86
N ALA A 53 -10.87 0.36 33.71
CA ALA A 53 -9.65 1.18 33.65
C ALA A 53 -8.51 0.53 34.48
N PRO A 54 -7.33 0.23 33.89
CA PRO A 54 -6.18 -0.27 34.65
C PRO A 54 -5.80 0.68 35.80
N GLN A 55 -5.55 0.14 37.00
CA GLN A 55 -5.29 0.87 38.26
C GLN A 55 -4.03 1.78 38.27
N GLY A 56 -3.42 2.08 37.11
CA GLY A 56 -2.30 3.02 36.97
C GLY A 56 -2.59 4.23 36.07
N ILE A 57 -3.75 4.31 35.41
CA ILE A 57 -4.09 5.46 34.56
C ILE A 57 -4.90 6.47 35.39
N ILE A 58 -4.20 7.45 35.96
CA ILE A 58 -4.83 8.66 36.49
C ILE A 58 -5.36 9.46 35.29
N ILE A 59 -6.64 9.30 34.95
CA ILE A 59 -7.33 10.21 34.04
C ILE A 59 -7.58 11.50 34.83
N TYR A 60 -6.70 12.49 34.63
CA TYR A 60 -6.79 13.81 35.24
C TYR A 60 -8.08 14.55 34.78
N GLY A 61 -9.16 14.38 35.55
CA GLY A 61 -10.36 15.22 35.49
C GLY A 61 -10.02 16.64 35.94
N GLY A 62 -9.81 17.54 34.97
CA GLY A 62 -9.46 18.95 35.20
C GLY A 62 -8.78 19.66 34.02
N ARG A 63 -8.41 18.95 32.94
CA ARG A 63 -7.42 19.41 31.95
C ARG A 63 -7.85 20.41 30.87
N ALA A 64 -9.10 20.87 30.81
CA ALA A 64 -9.48 21.89 29.83
C ALA A 64 -9.22 23.33 30.32
N ALA A 65 -9.23 23.60 31.63
CA ALA A 65 -9.06 24.95 32.17
C ALA A 65 -7.72 25.59 31.75
N PRO A 66 -6.55 24.90 31.83
CA PRO A 66 -5.30 25.46 31.34
C PRO A 66 -5.32 25.74 29.83
N LEU A 67 -5.98 24.87 29.05
CA LEU A 67 -6.07 24.98 27.60
C LEU A 67 -6.99 26.12 27.17
N VAL A 68 -8.11 26.32 27.88
CA VAL A 68 -9.03 27.43 27.71
C VAL A 68 -8.36 28.74 28.15
N THR A 69 -7.68 28.77 29.30
CA THR A 69 -6.89 29.93 29.75
C THR A 69 -5.79 30.29 28.76
N PHE A 70 -5.12 29.28 28.18
CA PHE A 70 -4.11 29.47 27.14
C PHE A 70 -4.72 30.06 25.85
N LEU A 71 -5.81 29.48 25.33
CA LEU A 71 -6.49 29.95 24.12
C LEU A 71 -7.09 31.35 24.27
N LEU A 72 -7.44 31.75 25.50
CA LEU A 72 -7.92 33.09 25.83
C LEU A 72 -6.81 34.10 26.09
N ASN A 73 -5.53 33.67 26.15
CA ASN A 73 -4.38 34.56 26.31
C ASN A 73 -3.84 34.97 24.93
N PRO A 74 -4.08 36.21 24.46
CA PRO A 74 -3.69 36.64 23.12
C PRO A 74 -2.18 36.59 22.90
N ASN A 75 -1.38 36.87 23.95
CA ASN A 75 0.08 36.88 23.86
C ASN A 75 0.63 35.45 23.68
N ALA A 76 0.10 34.48 24.44
CA ALA A 76 0.51 33.08 24.33
C ALA A 76 0.10 32.44 23.00
N VAL A 77 -1.09 32.81 22.48
CA VAL A 77 -1.54 32.41 21.14
C VAL A 77 -0.69 33.08 20.04
N GLN A 78 -0.27 34.34 20.24
CA GLN A 78 0.57 35.06 19.29
C GLN A 78 1.99 34.48 19.23
N GLU A 79 2.56 34.08 20.38
CA GLU A 79 3.86 33.40 20.45
C GLU A 79 3.83 32.06 19.69
N LEU A 80 2.80 31.23 19.89
CA LEU A 80 2.61 29.99 19.11
C LEU A 80 2.46 30.24 17.60
N ARG A 81 1.80 31.33 17.20
CA ARG A 81 1.68 31.68 15.78
C ARG A 81 3.02 32.08 15.20
N GLY A 82 3.83 32.82 15.97
CA GLY A 82 5.22 33.13 15.64
C GLY A 82 6.05 31.86 15.44
N ASP A 83 5.95 30.90 16.36
CA ASP A 83 6.63 29.61 16.27
C ASP A 83 6.18 28.79 15.07
N LYS A 84 4.87 28.76 14.78
CA LYS A 84 4.34 28.03 13.62
C LYS A 84 4.83 28.63 12.31
N GLN A 85 4.77 29.94 12.15
CA GLN A 85 5.26 30.63 10.95
C GLN A 85 6.77 30.46 10.80
N TYR A 86 7.51 30.58 11.91
CA TYR A 86 8.94 30.28 11.96
C TYR A 86 9.24 28.85 11.51
N ASN A 87 8.50 27.86 12.00
CA ASN A 87 8.70 26.45 11.63
C ASN A 87 8.42 26.22 10.15
N LEU A 88 7.37 26.81 9.58
CA LEU A 88 7.05 26.69 8.15
C LEU A 88 8.13 27.34 7.26
N GLN A 89 8.64 28.50 7.68
CA GLN A 89 9.74 29.16 6.99
C GLN A 89 11.05 28.36 7.11
N MET A 90 11.34 27.84 8.30
CA MET A 90 12.49 26.97 8.57
C MET A 90 12.48 25.72 7.70
N LEU A 91 11.31 25.09 7.49
CA LEU A 91 11.17 23.97 6.57
C LEU A 91 11.64 24.38 5.18
N LYS A 92 11.14 25.50 4.65
CA LYS A 92 11.46 26.02 3.31
C LYS A 92 12.96 26.28 3.12
N GLU A 93 13.63 26.78 4.14
CA GLU A 93 15.05 27.14 4.07
C GLU A 93 15.99 25.93 4.27
N ARG A 94 15.58 24.93 5.06
CA ARG A 94 16.49 23.87 5.50
C ARG A 94 16.34 22.56 4.73
N TYR A 95 15.22 22.32 4.05
CA TYR A 95 15.00 21.03 3.40
C TYR A 95 16.09 20.72 2.35
N GLN A 96 16.59 21.73 1.62
CA GLN A 96 17.58 21.56 0.55
C GLN A 96 18.93 21.06 1.05
N VAL A 97 19.25 21.33 2.31
CA VAL A 97 20.54 20.99 2.91
C VAL A 97 20.51 19.59 3.52
N VAL A 98 19.34 19.14 3.98
CA VAL A 98 19.24 17.99 4.87
C VAL A 98 18.57 16.79 4.22
N PHE A 99 17.62 16.99 3.30
CA PHE A 99 16.88 15.87 2.74
C PHE A 99 17.56 15.25 1.53
N TRP A 100 17.60 13.92 1.55
CA TRP A 100 17.83 13.11 0.37
C TRP A 100 16.54 12.39 0.01
N TRP A 101 15.70 13.03 -0.80
CA TRP A 101 14.42 12.42 -1.22
C TRP A 101 14.61 11.19 -2.11
N PRO A 102 13.78 10.15 -1.92
CA PRO A 102 13.74 9.00 -2.82
C PRO A 102 13.21 9.42 -4.21
N PHE A 103 13.64 8.72 -5.26
CA PHE A 103 13.17 8.91 -6.64
C PHE A 103 13.20 10.37 -7.16
N THR A 104 14.11 11.19 -6.65
CA THR A 104 14.17 12.62 -6.96
C THR A 104 15.55 13.03 -7.47
N GLN A 105 15.61 13.61 -8.66
CA GLN A 105 16.84 14.23 -9.17
C GLN A 105 16.98 15.64 -8.57
N HIS A 106 17.74 15.78 -7.48
CA HIS A 106 17.83 17.05 -6.74
C HIS A 106 18.31 18.25 -7.56
N LYS A 107 19.14 18.03 -8.60
CA LYS A 107 19.57 19.13 -9.48
C LYS A 107 18.43 19.77 -10.29
N LEU A 108 17.29 19.08 -10.41
CA LEU A 108 16.11 19.56 -11.12
C LEU A 108 15.02 20.06 -10.17
N VAL A 109 15.26 20.05 -8.85
CA VAL A 109 14.31 20.56 -7.86
C VAL A 109 14.58 22.03 -7.62
N HIS A 110 13.60 22.87 -7.92
CA HIS A 110 13.63 24.31 -7.67
C HIS A 110 12.93 24.64 -6.35
N GLU A 111 13.34 25.72 -5.69
CA GLU A 111 12.81 26.02 -4.35
C GLU A 111 11.28 26.24 -4.38
N GLU A 112 10.81 26.87 -5.46
CA GLU A 112 9.41 27.26 -5.64
C GLU A 112 8.48 26.07 -5.92
N THR A 113 9.04 24.92 -6.33
CA THR A 113 8.24 23.72 -6.63
C THR A 113 8.06 22.80 -5.43
N VAL A 114 8.84 23.00 -4.36
CA VAL A 114 8.73 22.18 -3.16
C VAL A 114 7.46 22.52 -2.39
N THR A 115 6.67 21.48 -2.14
CA THR A 115 5.39 21.60 -1.43
C THR A 115 5.62 21.49 0.07
N VAL A 116 5.36 22.57 0.80
CA VAL A 116 5.42 22.58 2.27
C VAL A 116 4.05 22.17 2.82
N ILE A 117 3.94 20.92 3.28
CA ILE A 117 2.71 20.35 3.84
C ILE A 117 2.69 20.61 5.36
N ASP A 118 1.69 21.36 5.84
CA ASP A 118 1.47 21.63 7.26
C ASP A 118 0.72 20.48 7.95
N SER A 119 -0.29 19.94 7.28
CA SER A 119 -1.13 18.85 7.80
C SER A 119 -1.98 18.21 6.71
N ARG A 120 -2.80 17.21 7.09
CA ARG A 120 -3.88 16.65 6.25
C ARG A 120 -5.17 16.48 7.05
N TYR A 121 -6.30 16.56 6.36
CA TYR A 121 -7.63 16.27 6.93
C TYR A 121 -8.46 15.51 5.91
N GLY A 122 -8.61 14.20 6.14
CA GLY A 122 -9.08 13.30 5.08
C GLY A 122 -8.22 13.49 3.83
N GLU A 123 -8.82 13.42 2.66
CA GLU A 123 -8.17 13.37 1.35
C GLU A 123 -7.41 14.65 0.94
N ASN A 124 -7.37 15.69 1.80
CA ASN A 124 -6.76 16.97 1.48
C ASN A 124 -5.55 17.28 2.37
N PHE A 125 -4.45 17.69 1.74
CA PHE A 125 -3.36 18.39 2.39
C PHE A 125 -3.74 19.84 2.69
N SER A 126 -3.16 20.37 3.76
CA SER A 126 -3.07 21.80 4.01
C SER A 126 -1.65 22.26 3.67
N VAL A 127 -1.51 22.98 2.57
CA VAL A 127 -0.24 23.37 1.97
C VAL A 127 0.02 24.84 2.22
N TYR A 128 1.19 25.14 2.76
CA TYR A 128 1.66 26.50 2.96
C TYR A 128 2.19 27.11 1.66
N LYS A 129 1.78 28.35 1.36
CA LYS A 129 2.24 29.14 0.20
C LYS A 129 2.82 30.45 0.72
N GLY A 130 4.15 30.57 0.70
CA GLY A 130 4.91 31.72 1.21
C GLY A 130 5.43 32.69 0.15
N SER A 131 4.74 32.84 -0.99
CA SER A 131 5.14 33.75 -2.08
C SER A 131 4.24 34.99 -2.16
N GLY A 132 4.35 35.89 -1.17
CA GLY A 132 3.76 37.24 -1.19
C GLY A 132 2.60 37.47 -0.21
N ASN A 133 1.74 36.47 0.00
CA ASN A 133 0.72 36.48 1.05
C ASN A 133 0.67 35.09 1.71
N ASP A 134 1.20 35.01 2.93
CA ASP A 134 1.25 33.77 3.70
C ASP A 134 -0.15 33.19 3.86
N SER A 135 -0.37 32.03 3.25
CA SER A 135 -1.67 31.36 3.26
C SER A 135 -1.51 29.85 3.31
N ILE A 136 -2.52 29.20 3.91
CA ILE A 136 -2.68 27.74 3.88
C ILE A 136 -3.84 27.45 2.93
N THR A 137 -3.57 26.58 1.97
CA THR A 137 -4.54 26.18 0.94
C THR A 137 -4.74 24.68 0.96
N GLN A 138 -5.97 24.23 0.71
CA GLN A 138 -6.25 22.82 0.60
C GLN A 138 -5.88 22.30 -0.79
N GLN A 139 -5.23 21.14 -0.82
CA GLN A 139 -4.92 20.42 -2.05
C GLN A 139 -5.31 18.95 -1.90
N PHE A 140 -6.11 18.44 -2.84
CA PHE A 140 -6.50 17.04 -2.85
C PHE A 140 -5.29 16.16 -3.17
N ASP A 141 -5.08 15.13 -2.36
CA ASP A 141 -3.99 14.17 -2.52
C ASP A 141 -4.33 13.11 -3.60
N ALA A 142 -4.23 13.53 -4.86
CA ALA A 142 -4.60 12.70 -6.00
C ALA A 142 -3.64 11.51 -6.26
N CYS A 143 -2.40 11.58 -5.77
CA CYS A 143 -1.47 10.44 -5.83
C CYS A 143 -1.61 9.51 -4.61
N ALA A 144 -2.54 9.82 -3.70
CA ALA A 144 -2.82 9.09 -2.48
C ALA A 144 -1.56 8.84 -1.65
N SER A 145 -0.66 9.83 -1.58
CA SER A 145 0.65 9.74 -0.89
C SER A 145 1.37 8.44 -1.20
N TRP A 146 1.62 8.17 -2.49
CA TRP A 146 2.23 6.92 -2.96
C TRP A 146 1.32 5.70 -2.78
N TRP A 147 0.04 5.85 -3.14
CA TRP A 147 -0.99 4.79 -3.10
C TRP A 147 -1.25 4.21 -1.69
N THR A 148 -0.96 4.97 -0.64
CA THR A 148 -1.16 4.56 0.76
C THR A 148 -2.43 5.14 1.39
N GLN A 149 -2.96 6.25 0.88
CA GLN A 149 -4.10 6.93 1.48
C GLN A 149 -5.42 6.18 1.29
N GLY A 150 -6.27 6.31 2.31
CA GLY A 150 -7.59 5.67 2.42
C GLY A 150 -8.46 6.24 3.54
N PRO A 151 -7.92 6.79 4.64
CA PRO A 151 -8.76 7.35 5.69
C PRO A 151 -9.47 8.65 5.32
N ASP A 152 -10.80 8.65 5.52
CA ASP A 152 -11.60 9.87 5.59
C ASP A 152 -11.26 10.67 6.87
N PRO A 153 -11.78 11.90 7.04
CA PRO A 153 -11.42 12.71 8.21
C PRO A 153 -11.85 12.14 9.56
N ALA A 154 -12.99 11.44 9.62
CA ALA A 154 -13.46 10.82 10.86
C ALA A 154 -12.59 9.60 11.21
N PHE A 155 -12.28 8.77 10.21
CA PHE A 155 -11.44 7.59 10.39
C PHE A 155 -9.99 7.97 10.71
N GLN A 156 -9.44 9.04 10.12
CA GLN A 156 -8.13 9.57 10.49
C GLN A 156 -8.05 9.94 11.99
N ALA A 157 -9.10 10.57 12.54
CA ALA A 157 -9.14 10.93 13.95
C ALA A 157 -9.29 9.70 14.86
N GLU A 158 -9.97 8.64 14.41
CA GLU A 158 -10.07 7.36 15.11
C GLU A 158 -8.72 6.65 15.15
N LEU A 159 -8.07 6.48 13.99
CA LEU A 159 -6.73 5.88 13.88
C LEU A 159 -5.70 6.58 14.76
N ALA A 160 -5.73 7.91 14.84
CA ALA A 160 -4.82 8.66 15.71
C ALA A 160 -4.99 8.31 17.20
N ARG A 161 -6.23 8.05 17.66
CA ARG A 161 -6.50 7.63 19.05
C ARG A 161 -6.04 6.19 19.28
N GLU A 162 -6.33 5.29 18.34
CA GLU A 162 -5.93 3.88 18.42
C GLU A 162 -4.39 3.73 18.43
N MET A 163 -3.69 4.50 17.59
CA MET A 163 -2.23 4.53 17.57
C MET A 163 -1.65 5.07 18.88
N ALA A 164 -2.21 6.16 19.43
CA ALA A 164 -1.75 6.73 20.69
C ALA A 164 -1.94 5.75 21.87
N TYR A 165 -3.08 5.06 21.91
CA TYR A 165 -3.35 4.00 22.89
C TYR A 165 -2.35 2.85 22.76
N THR A 166 -2.15 2.36 21.54
CA THR A 166 -1.25 1.23 21.25
C THR A 166 0.19 1.57 21.61
N ALA A 167 0.67 2.76 21.26
CA ALA A 167 2.01 3.23 21.61
C ALA A 167 2.20 3.32 23.13
N ALA A 168 1.22 3.85 23.87
CA ALA A 168 1.29 3.96 25.32
C ALA A 168 1.23 2.60 26.03
N ARG A 169 0.46 1.64 25.50
CA ARG A 169 0.27 0.31 26.10
C ARG A 169 1.40 -0.66 25.77
N PHE A 170 1.89 -0.66 24.53
CA PHE A 170 2.83 -1.67 24.04
C PHE A 170 4.19 -1.10 23.64
N GLY A 171 4.25 0.13 23.13
CA GLY A 171 5.46 0.61 22.44
C GLY A 171 5.85 -0.37 21.33
N HIS A 172 7.05 -0.96 21.42
CA HIS A 172 7.46 -2.13 20.66
C HIS A 172 7.81 -3.27 21.61
N VAL A 173 7.26 -4.46 21.38
CA VAL A 173 7.54 -5.69 22.14
C VAL A 173 7.98 -6.79 21.18
N MET A 174 8.82 -7.70 21.67
CA MET A 174 9.40 -8.79 20.88
C MET A 174 8.29 -9.69 20.30
N PHE A 175 8.37 -10.00 19.00
CA PHE A 175 7.36 -10.82 18.30
C PHE A 175 7.69 -12.32 18.26
N PRO A 176 8.91 -12.78 17.89
CA PRO A 176 9.22 -14.21 17.81
C PRO A 176 8.89 -14.94 19.11
N GLU A 177 8.14 -16.04 19.00
CA GLU A 177 7.68 -16.88 20.13
C GLU A 177 6.75 -16.19 21.14
N ASN A 178 6.32 -14.97 20.86
CA ASN A 178 5.44 -14.18 21.72
C ASN A 178 4.10 -13.89 21.03
N VAL A 179 3.10 -13.49 21.82
CA VAL A 179 1.77 -13.12 21.32
C VAL A 179 1.25 -11.89 22.05
N TYR A 180 0.63 -10.97 21.31
CA TYR A 180 -0.02 -9.79 21.86
C TYR A 180 -1.25 -9.41 21.02
N GLU A 181 -2.23 -8.84 21.72
CA GLU A 181 -3.59 -8.60 21.24
C GLU A 181 -3.69 -8.00 19.82
N PRO A 182 -3.02 -6.88 19.47
CA PRO A 182 -3.20 -6.28 18.15
C PRO A 182 -2.64 -7.13 17.01
N ALA A 183 -1.54 -7.87 17.23
CA ALA A 183 -0.97 -8.75 16.20
C ALA A 183 -1.87 -9.98 15.95
N LEU A 184 -2.29 -10.66 17.02
CA LEU A 184 -3.19 -11.82 16.88
C LEU A 184 -4.52 -11.41 16.23
N LYS A 185 -5.08 -10.25 16.62
CA LYS A 185 -6.33 -9.79 16.03
C LYS A 185 -6.19 -9.43 14.55
N CYS A 186 -5.06 -8.84 14.16
CA CYS A 186 -4.72 -8.59 12.78
C CYS A 186 -4.66 -9.90 11.98
N ASP A 187 -3.99 -10.94 12.49
CA ASP A 187 -3.88 -12.24 11.83
C ASP A 187 -5.25 -12.88 11.57
N GLU A 188 -6.13 -12.89 12.58
CA GLU A 188 -7.48 -13.42 12.45
C GLU A 188 -8.28 -12.70 11.36
N LEU A 189 -8.22 -11.36 11.33
CA LEU A 189 -8.92 -10.53 10.35
C LEU A 189 -8.34 -10.73 8.93
N LEU A 190 -7.02 -10.87 8.81
CA LEU A 190 -6.37 -11.15 7.52
C LEU A 190 -6.77 -12.53 7.00
N ILE A 191 -6.79 -13.57 7.85
CA ILE A 191 -7.14 -14.93 7.45
C ILE A 191 -8.63 -15.05 7.11
N ASP A 192 -9.54 -14.45 7.88
CA ASP A 192 -10.99 -14.50 7.61
C ASP A 192 -11.45 -13.53 6.50
N GLY A 193 -10.64 -12.50 6.22
CA GLY A 193 -10.83 -11.53 5.15
C GLY A 193 -10.08 -11.89 3.87
N VAL A 194 -8.94 -11.23 3.63
CA VAL A 194 -8.17 -11.34 2.36
C VAL A 194 -7.66 -12.77 2.12
N GLY A 195 -7.35 -13.52 3.17
CA GLY A 195 -6.85 -14.88 3.15
C GLY A 195 -7.92 -15.97 3.02
N LYS A 196 -9.21 -15.60 3.03
CA LYS A 196 -10.30 -16.56 3.19
C LYS A 196 -10.30 -17.62 2.10
N GLY A 197 -10.27 -18.88 2.51
CA GLY A 197 -10.34 -20.04 1.62
C GLY A 197 -9.02 -20.43 0.93
N TRP A 198 -7.92 -19.72 1.18
CA TRP A 198 -6.62 -20.06 0.57
C TRP A 198 -5.40 -19.88 1.50
N ALA A 199 -5.44 -18.95 2.45
CA ALA A 199 -4.38 -18.72 3.43
C ALA A 199 -4.72 -19.31 4.81
N SER A 200 -3.68 -19.63 5.59
CA SER A 200 -3.82 -20.15 6.96
C SER A 200 -2.78 -19.61 7.95
N ARG A 201 -1.88 -18.73 7.48
CA ARG A 201 -0.76 -18.16 8.22
C ARG A 201 -0.48 -16.74 7.72
N VAL A 202 -0.01 -15.89 8.63
CA VAL A 202 0.47 -14.54 8.36
C VAL A 202 1.92 -14.44 8.83
N TYR A 203 2.75 -13.72 8.07
CA TYR A 203 4.13 -13.42 8.43
C TYR A 203 4.32 -11.91 8.28
N PHE A 204 4.68 -11.23 9.37
CA PHE A 204 4.86 -9.78 9.38
C PHE A 204 6.26 -9.35 8.93
N SER A 205 6.31 -8.23 8.22
CA SER A 205 7.51 -7.47 7.90
C SER A 205 7.15 -5.98 7.74
N ASP A 206 8.13 -5.12 7.48
CA ASP A 206 7.94 -3.66 7.62
C ASP A 206 7.25 -3.00 6.42
N ASN A 207 7.42 -3.53 5.21
CA ASN A 207 6.87 -2.94 3.97
C ASN A 207 6.74 -3.96 2.84
N GLY A 208 6.18 -3.52 1.70
CA GLY A 208 5.98 -4.34 0.50
C GLY A 208 7.26 -5.02 0.01
N SER A 209 8.38 -4.30 -0.08
CA SER A 209 9.66 -4.87 -0.52
C SER A 209 10.11 -6.06 0.36
N THR A 210 10.07 -5.88 1.68
CA THR A 210 10.45 -6.96 2.61
C THR A 210 9.46 -8.13 2.58
N ALA A 211 8.17 -7.86 2.36
CA ALA A 211 7.15 -8.90 2.23
C ALA A 211 7.38 -9.75 0.98
N ILE A 212 7.71 -9.12 -0.16
CA ILE A 212 8.04 -9.86 -1.39
C ILE A 212 9.33 -10.66 -1.22
N GLU A 213 10.40 -10.13 -0.62
CA GLU A 213 11.59 -10.95 -0.37
C GLU A 213 11.29 -12.21 0.48
N ILE A 214 10.39 -12.11 1.45
CA ILE A 214 9.91 -13.25 2.24
C ILE A 214 9.10 -14.21 1.35
N ALA A 215 8.17 -13.68 0.54
CA ALA A 215 7.36 -14.48 -0.39
C ALA A 215 8.22 -15.26 -1.39
N LEU A 216 9.28 -14.64 -1.93
CA LEU A 216 10.24 -15.30 -2.82
C LEU A 216 10.95 -16.48 -2.11
N LYS A 217 11.36 -16.30 -0.84
CA LYS A 217 11.95 -17.38 -0.03
C LYS A 217 10.96 -18.52 0.21
N MET A 218 9.71 -18.20 0.51
CA MET A 218 8.64 -19.19 0.72
C MET A 218 8.34 -19.98 -0.56
N ALA A 219 8.21 -19.28 -1.70
CA ALA A 219 7.98 -19.89 -3.00
C ALA A 219 9.16 -20.78 -3.42
N PHE A 220 10.39 -20.29 -3.29
CA PHE A 220 11.59 -21.09 -3.51
C PHE A 220 11.56 -22.39 -2.70
N ARG A 221 11.29 -22.30 -1.39
CA ARG A 221 11.28 -23.46 -0.51
C ARG A 221 10.20 -24.46 -0.93
N LYS A 222 8.99 -23.98 -1.25
CA LYS A 222 7.89 -24.84 -1.70
C LYS A 222 8.22 -25.56 -3.00
N PHE A 223 8.79 -24.85 -3.98
CA PHE A 223 9.20 -25.43 -5.24
C PHE A 223 10.22 -26.56 -5.04
N CYS A 224 11.27 -26.32 -4.23
CA CYS A 224 12.30 -27.33 -3.97
C CYS A 224 11.75 -28.56 -3.23
N VAL A 225 10.78 -28.38 -2.31
CA VAL A 225 10.10 -29.50 -1.65
C VAL A 225 9.29 -30.30 -2.67
N ASP A 226 8.49 -29.64 -3.50
CA ASP A 226 7.57 -30.30 -4.45
C ASP A 226 8.25 -31.07 -5.58
N HIS A 227 9.51 -30.71 -5.86
CA HIS A 227 10.35 -31.31 -6.89
C HIS A 227 11.51 -32.13 -6.30
N GLU A 228 11.52 -32.36 -4.98
CA GLU A 228 12.50 -33.19 -4.26
C GLU A 228 13.97 -32.75 -4.43
N THR A 229 14.22 -31.52 -4.89
CA THR A 229 15.58 -31.02 -5.17
C THR A 229 16.35 -30.68 -3.89
N LEU A 230 15.68 -30.57 -2.74
CA LEU A 230 16.33 -30.31 -1.44
C LEU A 230 17.31 -31.41 -1.03
N LEU A 231 17.03 -32.67 -1.39
CA LEU A 231 17.89 -33.81 -1.07
C LEU A 231 19.25 -33.69 -1.78
N GLU A 232 19.28 -33.08 -2.96
CA GLU A 232 20.52 -32.85 -3.70
C GLU A 232 21.46 -31.85 -3.02
N PHE A 233 20.93 -30.94 -2.19
CA PHE A 233 21.72 -29.96 -1.44
C PHE A 233 22.26 -30.51 -0.11
N SER A 234 21.62 -31.52 0.49
CA SER A 234 22.00 -32.06 1.81
C SER A 234 23.01 -33.21 1.77
N GLU A 235 23.12 -33.94 0.65
CA GLU A 235 23.92 -35.17 0.56
C GLU A 235 25.43 -35.00 0.39
N GLY A 236 26.01 -33.82 0.61
CA GLY A 236 27.47 -33.65 0.77
C GLY A 236 28.33 -34.27 -0.35
N ARG A 237 27.83 -34.36 -1.59
CA ARG A 237 28.63 -34.84 -2.73
C ARG A 237 29.63 -33.74 -3.10
N ASP A 238 30.81 -33.88 -2.52
CA ASP A 238 31.99 -33.00 -2.47
C ASP A 238 32.63 -32.64 -3.83
N GLU A 239 31.93 -32.86 -4.94
CA GLU A 239 32.35 -32.32 -6.22
C GLU A 239 31.69 -30.95 -6.38
N LYS A 240 32.50 -29.93 -6.69
CA LYS A 240 32.13 -28.53 -6.94
C LYS A 240 30.98 -28.39 -7.95
N LYS A 241 29.76 -28.74 -7.55
CA LYS A 241 28.54 -28.44 -8.28
C LYS A 241 28.39 -26.93 -8.16
N HIS A 242 28.79 -26.22 -9.21
CA HIS A 242 28.38 -24.84 -9.39
C HIS A 242 26.87 -24.86 -9.55
N ILE A 243 26.16 -24.74 -8.43
CA ILE A 243 24.70 -24.58 -8.43
C ILE A 243 24.45 -23.21 -9.04
N VAL A 244 24.23 -23.20 -10.35
CA VAL A 244 23.68 -22.03 -11.02
C VAL A 244 22.20 -22.03 -10.68
N VAL A 245 21.86 -21.35 -9.58
CA VAL A 245 20.48 -21.00 -9.25
C VAL A 245 20.01 -19.99 -10.31
N LYS A 246 19.49 -20.51 -11.42
CA LYS A 246 18.67 -19.71 -12.33
C LYS A 246 17.28 -19.62 -11.71
N VAL A 247 17.06 -18.50 -11.04
CA VAL A 247 15.74 -18.10 -10.58
C VAL A 247 14.97 -17.65 -11.81
N TYR A 248 13.92 -18.38 -12.13
CA TYR A 248 13.06 -18.13 -13.28
C TYR A 248 11.68 -17.77 -12.78
N ASN A 249 11.49 -16.47 -12.65
CA ASN A 249 10.27 -15.87 -12.19
C ASN A 249 9.46 -15.41 -13.40
N HIS A 250 8.17 -15.73 -13.43
CA HIS A 250 7.30 -15.23 -14.48
C HIS A 250 6.77 -13.88 -14.04
N PHE A 251 7.12 -12.83 -14.78
CA PHE A 251 6.66 -11.48 -14.52
C PHE A 251 6.03 -10.92 -15.76
N ALA A 252 4.95 -10.20 -15.60
CA ALA A 252 4.41 -9.42 -16.67
C ALA A 252 5.30 -8.15 -16.82
N SER A 253 5.87 -7.89 -18.00
CA SER A 253 6.66 -6.68 -18.24
C SER A 253 5.91 -5.44 -17.73
N GLY A 254 6.62 -4.60 -16.96
CA GLY A 254 6.03 -3.44 -16.28
C GLY A 254 5.44 -3.73 -14.89
N SER A 255 5.50 -4.96 -14.37
CA SER A 255 5.20 -5.20 -12.94
C SER A 255 6.28 -4.59 -12.05
N TYR A 256 5.90 -4.24 -10.81
CA TYR A 256 6.78 -3.62 -9.82
C TYR A 256 6.53 -4.25 -8.46
N HIS A 257 7.60 -4.59 -7.75
CA HIS A 257 7.55 -5.38 -6.52
C HIS A 257 8.40 -4.78 -5.38
N GLY A 258 8.93 -3.56 -5.56
CA GLY A 258 9.78 -2.87 -4.59
C GLY A 258 11.26 -2.79 -4.95
N ASP A 259 12.03 -2.05 -4.15
CA ASP A 259 13.38 -1.60 -4.52
C ASP A 259 14.54 -2.27 -3.76
N THR A 260 14.24 -3.21 -2.84
CA THR A 260 15.29 -4.07 -2.27
C THR A 260 15.84 -5.03 -3.34
N LEU A 261 17.09 -5.48 -3.21
CA LEU A 261 17.71 -6.26 -4.28
C LEU A 261 16.90 -7.51 -4.68
N GLY A 262 16.35 -8.26 -3.71
CA GLY A 262 15.57 -9.46 -4.01
C GLY A 262 14.30 -9.16 -4.81
N THR A 263 13.68 -8.00 -4.56
CA THR A 263 12.49 -7.53 -5.29
C THR A 263 12.85 -6.89 -6.62
N MET A 264 14.02 -6.25 -6.75
CA MET A 264 14.49 -5.76 -8.04
C MET A 264 14.78 -6.91 -9.00
N GLU A 265 15.33 -8.03 -8.52
CA GLU A 265 15.50 -9.25 -9.34
C GLU A 265 14.16 -9.83 -9.82
N ALA A 266 13.06 -9.35 -9.25
CA ALA A 266 11.69 -9.62 -9.66
C ALA A 266 11.17 -8.67 -10.75
N GLN A 267 11.96 -7.69 -11.19
CA GLN A 267 11.57 -6.70 -12.18
C GLN A 267 12.25 -6.97 -13.53
N ALA A 268 11.56 -6.67 -14.63
CA ALA A 268 12.15 -6.75 -15.96
C ALA A 268 13.29 -5.74 -16.13
N PRO A 269 14.35 -6.07 -16.91
CA PRO A 269 15.41 -5.13 -17.23
C PRO A 269 14.85 -3.84 -17.83
N SER A 270 15.22 -2.69 -17.25
CA SER A 270 14.78 -1.38 -17.70
C SER A 270 15.84 -0.31 -17.37
N PRO A 271 15.65 0.95 -17.78
CA PRO A 271 16.50 2.05 -17.32
C PRO A 271 16.61 2.17 -15.78
N TYR A 272 15.63 1.63 -15.04
CA TYR A 272 15.58 1.67 -13.57
C TYR A 272 16.34 0.53 -12.88
N THR A 273 16.75 -0.52 -13.60
CA THR A 273 17.48 -1.67 -13.02
C THR A 273 18.92 -1.75 -13.50
N GLY A 274 19.38 -0.78 -14.28
CA GLY A 274 20.74 -0.76 -14.82
C GLY A 274 21.82 -0.62 -13.74
N PHE A 275 23.09 -0.79 -14.14
CA PHE A 275 24.25 -0.74 -13.26
C PHE A 275 24.33 0.53 -12.38
N LEU A 276 23.87 1.67 -12.90
CA LEU A 276 23.88 2.94 -12.17
C LEU A 276 22.88 2.98 -11.00
N GLN A 277 21.84 2.15 -11.03
CA GLN A 277 20.83 2.06 -9.97
C GLN A 277 21.18 0.96 -8.97
N GLN A 278 21.50 -0.24 -9.47
CA GLN A 278 21.82 -1.40 -8.64
C GLN A 278 22.87 -2.29 -9.32
N PRO A 279 24.17 -2.15 -8.99
CA PRO A 279 25.26 -2.91 -9.63
C PRO A 279 25.15 -4.43 -9.53
N TRP A 280 24.38 -4.94 -8.57
CA TRP A 280 24.19 -6.39 -8.35
C TRP A 280 22.92 -6.96 -9.01
N TYR A 281 22.11 -6.13 -9.65
CA TYR A 281 20.94 -6.60 -10.39
C TYR A 281 21.37 -7.44 -11.59
N THR A 282 20.71 -8.59 -11.80
CA THR A 282 21.00 -9.49 -12.91
C THR A 282 19.77 -9.86 -13.75
N GLY A 283 18.57 -9.51 -13.30
CA GLY A 283 17.32 -9.75 -14.02
C GLY A 283 16.94 -11.23 -14.01
N ARG A 284 16.68 -11.77 -12.82
CA ARG A 284 16.43 -13.21 -12.61
C ARG A 284 14.97 -13.60 -12.91
N GLY A 285 14.57 -13.50 -14.17
CA GLY A 285 13.21 -13.82 -14.58
C GLY A 285 13.03 -14.16 -16.05
N LEU A 286 11.91 -14.82 -16.33
CA LEU A 286 11.27 -14.87 -17.64
C LEU A 286 10.15 -13.83 -17.65
N PHE A 287 10.37 -12.74 -18.36
CA PHE A 287 9.44 -11.62 -18.43
C PHE A 287 8.55 -11.79 -19.66
N LEU A 288 7.24 -11.91 -19.44
CA LEU A 288 6.23 -12.03 -20.49
C LEU A 288 5.56 -10.67 -20.68
N ASP A 289 5.37 -10.22 -21.90
CA ASP A 289 4.56 -9.02 -22.13
C ASP A 289 3.08 -9.36 -21.95
N PRO A 290 2.36 -8.69 -21.03
CA PRO A 290 0.95 -8.99 -20.81
C PRO A 290 0.07 -8.32 -21.88
N PRO A 291 -1.02 -9.00 -22.32
CA PRO A 291 -2.18 -8.31 -22.87
C PRO A 291 -2.75 -7.31 -21.86
N THR A 292 -3.13 -6.12 -22.32
CA THR A 292 -3.69 -5.06 -21.47
C THR A 292 -5.08 -4.64 -21.93
N GLY A 293 -5.95 -4.30 -20.98
CA GLY A 293 -7.28 -3.75 -21.23
C GLY A 293 -7.33 -2.25 -20.95
N PHE A 294 -8.08 -1.50 -21.75
CA PHE A 294 -8.22 -0.05 -21.56
C PHE A 294 -9.54 0.48 -22.14
N LEU A 295 -10.03 1.57 -21.57
CA LEU A 295 -11.20 2.29 -22.08
C LEU A 295 -10.76 3.32 -23.12
N SER A 296 -11.33 3.27 -24.33
CA SER A 296 -11.10 4.26 -25.38
C SER A 296 -12.37 4.45 -26.20
N ASN A 297 -12.72 5.71 -26.48
CA ASN A 297 -13.91 6.09 -27.25
C ASN A 297 -15.22 5.43 -26.74
N GLY A 298 -15.36 5.27 -25.43
CA GLY A 298 -16.55 4.69 -24.79
C GLY A 298 -16.65 3.17 -24.83
N ALA A 299 -15.66 2.46 -25.39
CA ALA A 299 -15.60 1.00 -25.39
C ALA A 299 -14.31 0.51 -24.69
N TRP A 300 -14.40 -0.67 -24.09
CA TRP A 300 -13.25 -1.35 -23.52
C TRP A 300 -12.56 -2.17 -24.61
N ASN A 301 -11.25 -2.06 -24.71
CA ASN A 301 -10.44 -2.68 -25.75
C ASN A 301 -9.31 -3.48 -25.12
N LEU A 302 -8.80 -4.48 -25.83
CA LEU A 302 -7.55 -5.16 -25.50
C LEU A 302 -6.44 -4.70 -26.44
N SER A 303 -5.25 -4.50 -25.89
CA SER A 303 -3.99 -4.37 -26.61
C SER A 303 -3.20 -5.63 -26.37
N LEU A 304 -2.99 -6.39 -27.44
CA LEU A 304 -2.18 -7.61 -27.39
C LEU A 304 -0.71 -7.29 -27.77
N PRO A 305 0.27 -7.90 -27.10
CA PRO A 305 1.67 -7.86 -27.52
C PRO A 305 1.88 -8.35 -28.96
N GLU A 306 2.97 -7.93 -29.60
CA GLU A 306 3.30 -8.26 -31.01
C GLU A 306 3.29 -9.76 -31.30
N PHE A 307 3.64 -10.60 -30.32
CA PHE A 307 3.59 -12.06 -30.46
C PHE A 307 2.18 -12.59 -30.80
N PHE A 308 1.12 -11.85 -30.45
CA PHE A 308 -0.28 -12.19 -30.76
C PHE A 308 -0.82 -11.44 -31.99
N ALA A 309 0.03 -10.78 -32.78
CA ALA A 309 -0.39 -9.94 -33.91
C ALA A 309 -1.17 -10.70 -35.01
N GLU A 310 -1.05 -12.03 -35.07
CA GLU A 310 -1.81 -12.87 -36.00
C GLU A 310 -3.28 -13.06 -35.60
N ILE A 311 -3.66 -12.73 -34.34
CA ILE A 311 -5.05 -12.77 -33.90
C ILE A 311 -5.77 -11.54 -34.46
N ALA A 312 -6.80 -11.77 -35.25
CA ALA A 312 -7.59 -10.69 -35.81
C ALA A 312 -8.30 -9.89 -34.68
N PRO A 313 -8.36 -8.55 -34.73
CA PRO A 313 -9.06 -7.74 -33.72
C PRO A 313 -10.50 -8.17 -33.44
N GLU A 314 -11.17 -8.74 -34.44
CA GLU A 314 -12.53 -9.26 -34.34
C GLU A 314 -12.62 -10.52 -33.43
N GLU A 315 -11.51 -11.24 -33.22
CA GLU A 315 -11.46 -12.50 -32.45
C GLU A 315 -11.24 -12.29 -30.95
N TYR A 316 -10.59 -11.20 -30.53
CA TYR A 316 -10.45 -10.84 -29.12
C TYR A 316 -11.38 -9.69 -28.70
N GLY A 317 -11.97 -9.00 -29.68
CA GLY A 317 -13.16 -8.17 -29.51
C GLY A 317 -12.96 -6.84 -28.80
N THR A 318 -14.01 -6.01 -28.90
CA THR A 318 -14.25 -4.86 -28.03
C THR A 318 -15.37 -5.22 -27.05
N PHE A 319 -15.29 -4.68 -25.85
CA PHE A 319 -16.22 -4.96 -24.76
C PHE A 319 -17.05 -3.71 -24.47
N SER A 320 -18.35 -3.90 -24.26
CA SER A 320 -19.24 -2.77 -23.98
C SER A 320 -19.07 -2.29 -22.54
N THR A 321 -18.76 -3.21 -21.64
CA THR A 321 -18.57 -2.95 -20.21
C THR A 321 -17.25 -3.50 -19.72
N ARG A 322 -16.77 -2.94 -18.60
CA ARG A 322 -15.58 -3.48 -17.92
C ARG A 322 -15.82 -4.90 -17.44
N ASP A 323 -17.02 -5.20 -16.97
CA ASP A 323 -17.34 -6.48 -16.33
C ASP A 323 -17.19 -7.66 -17.31
N GLU A 324 -17.44 -7.45 -18.60
CA GLU A 324 -17.18 -8.45 -19.65
C GLU A 324 -15.71 -8.88 -19.70
N ILE A 325 -14.75 -7.97 -19.46
CA ILE A 325 -13.32 -8.33 -19.38
C ILE A 325 -13.07 -9.26 -18.18
N PHE A 326 -13.78 -9.06 -17.07
CA PHE A 326 -13.60 -9.83 -15.83
C PHE A 326 -14.38 -11.15 -15.86
N ASP A 327 -15.31 -11.30 -16.79
CA ASP A 327 -16.24 -12.42 -16.85
C ASP A 327 -15.51 -13.78 -16.98
N LYS A 328 -16.00 -14.77 -16.25
CA LYS A 328 -15.41 -16.12 -16.23
C LYS A 328 -15.77 -16.94 -17.47
N SER A 329 -16.84 -16.60 -18.19
CA SER A 329 -17.16 -17.23 -19.48
C SER A 329 -16.04 -17.08 -20.51
N ARG A 330 -15.19 -16.05 -20.36
CA ARG A 330 -13.98 -15.89 -21.18
C ARG A 330 -12.98 -17.05 -21.02
N ASP A 331 -13.05 -17.84 -19.96
CA ASP A 331 -12.16 -18.99 -19.75
C ASP A 331 -12.35 -20.10 -20.81
N THR A 332 -13.50 -20.13 -21.49
CA THR A 332 -13.78 -21.08 -22.60
C THR A 332 -13.61 -20.45 -23.98
N SER A 333 -13.05 -19.23 -24.06
CA SER A 333 -12.85 -18.53 -25.34
C SER A 333 -11.67 -19.11 -26.15
N THR A 334 -11.65 -18.81 -27.46
CA THR A 334 -10.50 -19.07 -28.32
C THR A 334 -9.25 -18.36 -27.80
N LEU A 335 -9.39 -17.12 -27.34
CA LEU A 335 -8.31 -16.33 -26.76
C LEU A 335 -7.69 -17.01 -25.52
N ALA A 336 -8.49 -17.63 -24.66
CA ALA A 336 -8.00 -18.40 -23.51
C ALA A 336 -7.10 -19.56 -23.96
N THR A 337 -7.52 -20.26 -25.02
CA THR A 337 -6.73 -21.35 -25.61
C THR A 337 -5.41 -20.84 -26.19
N THR A 338 -5.43 -19.69 -26.87
CA THR A 338 -4.23 -19.06 -27.42
C THR A 338 -3.27 -18.60 -26.32
N TYR A 339 -3.78 -17.95 -25.27
CA TYR A 339 -2.97 -17.61 -24.10
C TYR A 339 -2.37 -18.84 -23.43
N SER A 340 -3.15 -19.91 -23.28
CA SER A 340 -2.68 -21.15 -22.66
C SER A 340 -1.56 -21.80 -23.48
N ALA A 341 -1.70 -21.83 -24.81
CA ALA A 341 -0.68 -22.34 -25.71
C ALA A 341 0.61 -21.51 -25.64
N TYR A 342 0.48 -20.18 -25.62
CA TYR A 342 1.61 -19.27 -25.46
C TYR A 342 2.34 -19.48 -24.12
N VAL A 343 1.61 -19.43 -23.00
CA VAL A 343 2.19 -19.61 -21.66
C VAL A 343 2.85 -20.99 -21.55
N SER A 344 2.19 -22.04 -22.03
CA SER A 344 2.77 -23.39 -22.09
C SER A 344 4.08 -23.42 -22.88
N LYS A 345 4.12 -22.79 -24.06
CA LYS A 345 5.32 -22.71 -24.91
C LYS A 345 6.46 -21.99 -24.19
N GLN A 346 6.19 -20.84 -23.60
CA GLN A 346 7.18 -20.05 -22.84
C GLN A 346 7.75 -20.86 -21.66
N LEU A 347 6.87 -21.55 -20.92
CA LEU A 347 7.29 -22.43 -19.82
C LEU A 347 8.16 -23.60 -20.30
N GLN A 348 7.87 -24.19 -21.46
CA GLN A 348 8.57 -25.34 -22.03
C GLN A 348 9.93 -24.98 -22.65
N GLU A 349 9.99 -23.97 -23.51
CA GLU A 349 11.25 -23.53 -24.16
C GLU A 349 12.29 -23.14 -23.10
N TYR A 350 11.83 -22.60 -21.99
CA TYR A 350 12.67 -22.23 -20.87
C TYR A 350 13.01 -23.41 -19.93
N SER A 351 12.47 -24.61 -20.18
CA SER A 351 12.74 -25.86 -19.45
C SER A 351 13.86 -26.71 -20.06
N GLY A 352 14.26 -26.48 -21.32
CA GLY A 352 15.25 -27.32 -22.01
C GLY A 352 16.12 -26.56 -22.99
N ASN A 353 17.31 -26.13 -22.55
CA ASN A 353 18.53 -26.00 -23.37
C ASN A 353 19.75 -25.51 -22.56
N THR A 354 20.16 -26.28 -21.55
CA THR A 354 21.54 -26.19 -21.02
C THR A 354 22.18 -27.57 -20.95
N GLN A 355 22.12 -28.33 -22.04
CA GLN A 355 23.19 -29.28 -22.34
C GLN A 355 24.37 -28.50 -22.93
N SER A 356 24.99 -27.65 -22.12
CA SER A 356 26.38 -27.28 -22.41
C SER A 356 27.22 -28.42 -21.88
N ALA A 357 28.05 -29.04 -22.74
CA ALA A 357 28.79 -30.27 -22.49
C ALA A 357 29.78 -30.23 -21.28
N HIS A 358 29.79 -29.14 -20.51
CA HIS A 358 30.67 -28.93 -19.36
C HIS A 358 29.98 -28.43 -18.07
N ILE A 359 28.64 -28.31 -18.00
CA ILE A 359 27.97 -27.84 -16.76
C ILE A 359 27.25 -29.01 -16.07
N GLN A 360 27.83 -29.45 -14.95
CA GLN A 360 27.22 -30.33 -13.96
C GLN A 360 25.87 -29.76 -13.48
N THR A 361 24.82 -30.59 -13.50
CA THR A 361 23.48 -30.44 -12.86
C THR A 361 22.98 -29.00 -12.66
N THR A 362 22.19 -28.47 -13.62
CA THR A 362 21.48 -27.19 -13.42
C THR A 362 20.13 -27.44 -12.75
N ILE A 363 19.92 -26.92 -11.54
CA ILE A 363 18.61 -26.93 -10.86
C ILE A 363 17.85 -25.67 -11.30
N LEU A 364 16.74 -25.88 -12.00
CA LEU A 364 15.87 -24.82 -12.49
C LEU A 364 14.79 -24.50 -11.46
N LEU A 365 14.84 -23.32 -10.86
CA LEU A 365 13.94 -22.91 -9.79
C LEU A 365 12.90 -21.95 -10.34
N ARG A 366 11.61 -22.19 -10.03
CA ARG A 366 10.50 -21.45 -10.65
C ARG A 366 9.46 -21.02 -9.62
N TRP A 367 8.98 -19.81 -9.78
CA TRP A 367 7.74 -19.32 -9.18
C TRP A 367 7.09 -18.28 -10.09
N LEU A 368 5.81 -18.02 -9.86
CA LEU A 368 5.03 -16.97 -10.51
C LEU A 368 4.78 -15.87 -9.51
N ILE A 369 4.94 -14.62 -9.94
CA ILE A 369 4.60 -13.45 -9.14
C ILE A 369 3.96 -12.44 -10.08
N VAL A 370 2.78 -11.95 -9.68
CA VAL A 370 1.97 -11.06 -10.50
C VAL A 370 1.40 -9.96 -9.64
N SER A 371 1.42 -8.74 -10.17
CA SER A 371 0.56 -7.66 -9.67
C SER A 371 -0.85 -7.91 -10.18
N ALA A 372 -1.79 -8.20 -9.28
CA ALA A 372 -3.12 -8.61 -9.68
C ALA A 372 -3.87 -7.45 -10.36
N VAL A 373 -4.43 -7.68 -11.55
CA VAL A 373 -5.26 -6.74 -12.32
C VAL A 373 -4.51 -5.50 -12.84
N ILE A 374 -3.82 -4.72 -11.99
CA ILE A 374 -3.21 -3.44 -12.34
C ILE A 374 -1.70 -3.48 -12.15
N HIS A 375 -0.96 -3.08 -13.17
CA HIS A 375 0.45 -2.72 -13.06
C HIS A 375 0.56 -1.26 -12.63
N GLY A 376 0.71 -1.02 -11.32
CA GLY A 376 0.76 0.33 -10.72
C GLY A 376 1.93 1.16 -11.25
N ALA A 377 3.13 0.94 -10.70
CA ALA A 377 4.34 1.69 -11.08
C ALA A 377 4.74 1.54 -12.55
N GLY A 378 4.28 0.47 -13.21
CA GLY A 378 4.46 0.26 -14.65
C GLY A 378 3.65 1.19 -15.55
N GLY A 379 2.72 1.98 -15.01
CA GLY A 379 1.94 2.95 -15.79
C GLY A 379 0.42 2.82 -15.64
N MET A 380 -0.08 2.25 -14.54
CA MET A 380 -1.52 2.04 -14.30
C MET A 380 -2.21 1.21 -15.40
N HIS A 381 -1.48 0.25 -15.98
CA HIS A 381 -2.02 -0.62 -17.02
C HIS A 381 -2.88 -1.72 -16.39
N MET A 382 -4.11 -1.90 -16.88
CA MET A 382 -4.92 -3.06 -16.51
C MET A 382 -4.48 -4.24 -17.36
N VAL A 383 -3.98 -5.29 -16.74
CA VAL A 383 -3.67 -6.55 -17.41
C VAL A 383 -4.97 -7.30 -17.69
N ASP A 384 -5.06 -7.96 -18.84
CA ASP A 384 -6.19 -8.82 -19.14
C ASP A 384 -6.29 -9.95 -18.09
N LEU A 385 -7.38 -9.94 -17.33
CA LEU A 385 -7.58 -10.89 -16.24
C LEU A 385 -7.63 -12.34 -16.76
N LEU A 386 -8.12 -12.55 -17.99
CA LEU A 386 -8.09 -13.87 -18.61
C LEU A 386 -6.67 -14.41 -18.73
N PHE A 387 -5.73 -13.57 -19.17
CA PHE A 387 -4.32 -13.94 -19.29
C PHE A 387 -3.72 -14.30 -17.92
N GLN A 388 -3.96 -13.49 -16.88
CA GLN A 388 -3.48 -13.79 -15.53
C GLN A 388 -4.06 -15.10 -14.98
N ARG A 389 -5.37 -15.36 -15.17
CA ARG A 389 -5.99 -16.63 -14.73
C ARG A 389 -5.35 -17.83 -15.43
N VAL A 390 -5.18 -17.76 -16.75
CA VAL A 390 -4.52 -18.81 -17.54
C VAL A 390 -3.09 -19.04 -17.04
N LEU A 391 -2.32 -17.97 -16.86
CA LEU A 391 -0.94 -18.03 -16.36
C LEU A 391 -0.85 -18.70 -14.97
N VAL A 392 -1.72 -18.30 -14.04
CA VAL A 392 -1.79 -18.90 -12.70
C VAL A 392 -2.11 -20.40 -12.76
N ASN A 393 -3.08 -20.79 -13.58
CA ASN A 393 -3.48 -22.19 -13.73
C ASN A 393 -2.36 -23.03 -14.34
N GLU A 394 -1.71 -22.53 -15.40
CA GLU A 394 -0.59 -23.20 -16.05
C GLU A 394 0.61 -23.40 -15.12
N CYS A 395 0.93 -22.40 -14.29
CA CYS A 395 1.96 -22.52 -13.26
C CYS A 395 1.58 -23.54 -12.18
N ARG A 396 0.35 -23.47 -11.65
CA ARG A 396 -0.12 -24.40 -10.61
C ARG A 396 -0.14 -25.85 -11.10
N ASN A 397 -0.55 -26.10 -12.34
CA ASN A 397 -0.53 -27.43 -12.99
C ASN A 397 0.88 -28.04 -13.04
N ARG A 398 1.91 -27.20 -13.04
CA ARG A 398 3.33 -27.60 -13.03
C ARG A 398 3.98 -27.52 -11.64
N LYS A 399 3.18 -27.41 -10.57
CA LYS A 399 3.65 -27.23 -9.18
C LYS A 399 4.59 -26.02 -9.00
N ILE A 400 4.39 -24.97 -9.80
CA ILE A 400 5.11 -23.70 -9.66
C ILE A 400 4.32 -22.85 -8.63
N PRO A 401 4.92 -22.45 -7.51
CA PRO A 401 4.26 -21.60 -6.52
C PRO A 401 3.85 -20.25 -7.11
N VAL A 402 2.72 -19.72 -6.64
CA VAL A 402 2.13 -18.47 -7.13
C VAL A 402 2.10 -17.45 -5.99
N ILE A 403 2.62 -16.26 -6.26
CA ILE A 403 2.60 -15.10 -5.38
C ILE A 403 1.71 -14.04 -6.04
N PHE A 404 0.76 -13.51 -5.27
CA PHE A 404 0.03 -12.30 -5.65
C PHE A 404 0.63 -11.15 -4.85
N ASP A 405 1.18 -10.17 -5.58
CA ASP A 405 1.59 -8.88 -5.03
C ASP A 405 0.42 -7.89 -5.13
#